data_AF-A0A6J4X3R9-F1
#
_entry.id   AF-A0A6J4X3R9-F1
#
_cell.length_a   1.000
_cell.length_b   1.000
_cell.length_c   1.000
_cell.angle_alpha   90.00
_cell.angle_beta   90.00
_cell.angle_gamma   90.00
#
_symmetry.space_group_name_H-M   'P 1'
#
loop_
_entity.id
_entity.type
_entity.pdbx_description
1 polymer ?
#
loop_
_entity_poly.entity_id
_entity_poly.type
_entity_poly.pdbx_seq_one_letter_code
_entity_poly.pdbx_strand_id
1 'polypeptide(L)'
;MESMFHLIQHEWQDINPLELVVYQLARGNTFNMRVIGLEGIRRFREENPDCAITFKPNHLSEADFILLCILFREHNMKVLVEGGANLFIDDIDIFTDLLPKFVREDFKDFLKDQRMSIAQYLSSRGAFKVFREPLSITQPDGSELTIGRKEIISLTRAYRYHLVQEKEMFVTFPGYSSIKLGLLDLLKKDGTKTGRSYTGKIDGFHHLPFQMDIEASLETEIDVYVVPVNIAYERVLEDEHFAKLTRLYESGESKREIYINDLGYIVKEFYGDKNKGGLSIKFGEPRKINAPDLKEGFVSRKIKSAAHKHAEESFDNMLAMQPIFPANIYFSAFADNFNRTPVSVMKEKIDDIRDHLRTLVWGKAKRRVDLHYVLGYNHHIISADEIINRTFQIFSRPNRHITDIDGDMFVVYNKEVAQQYKNHTAHFFENLN
;
A
#
# COMPACT_ATOMS: atom_id res chain seq x y z
N MET A 1 11.81 28.27 -1.40
CA MET A 1 11.83 26.79 -1.32
C MET A 1 12.10 26.13 -2.66
N GLU A 2 11.70 26.73 -3.79
CA GLU A 2 11.92 26.18 -5.13
C GLU A 2 13.37 25.79 -5.44
N SER A 3 14.35 26.58 -4.97
CA SER A 3 15.77 26.24 -5.13
C SER A 3 16.17 24.88 -4.52
N MET A 4 15.37 24.34 -3.59
CA MET A 4 15.59 23.04 -2.95
C MET A 4 14.76 21.91 -3.57
N PHE A 5 13.98 22.18 -4.63
CA PHE A 5 13.17 21.14 -5.28
C PHE A 5 14.02 20.02 -5.87
N HIS A 6 15.25 20.30 -6.30
CA HIS A 6 16.19 19.29 -6.78
C HIS A 6 16.43 18.12 -5.81
N LEU A 7 16.15 18.30 -4.51
CA LEU A 7 16.29 17.27 -3.49
C LEU A 7 15.13 16.26 -3.44
N ILE A 8 13.99 16.61 -4.04
CA ILE A 8 12.76 15.81 -4.00
C ILE A 8 12.13 15.63 -5.37
N GLN A 9 12.53 16.42 -6.36
CA GLN A 9 11.89 16.47 -7.66
C GLN A 9 11.95 15.13 -8.37
N HIS A 10 10.89 14.84 -9.09
CA HIS A 10 10.81 13.71 -10.00
C HIS A 10 11.24 14.13 -11.40
N GLU A 11 11.62 13.16 -12.21
CA GLU A 11 11.79 13.32 -13.65
C GLU A 11 10.84 12.35 -14.32
N TRP A 12 9.67 12.82 -14.75
CA TRP A 12 8.73 11.91 -15.41
C TRP A 12 9.22 11.63 -16.83
N GLN A 13 9.66 10.39 -17.07
CA GLN A 13 10.03 9.91 -18.40
C GLN A 13 9.05 8.84 -18.87
N ASP A 14 8.84 8.78 -20.18
CA ASP A 14 8.14 7.68 -20.83
C ASP A 14 8.92 6.38 -20.62
N ILE A 15 8.20 5.29 -20.35
CA ILE A 15 8.81 3.95 -20.32
C ILE A 15 8.83 3.41 -21.74
N ASN A 16 9.93 2.75 -22.10
CA ASN A 16 10.01 2.10 -23.39
C ASN A 16 9.06 0.87 -23.43
N PRO A 17 8.61 0.44 -24.63
CA PRO A 17 7.67 -0.68 -24.74
C PRO A 17 8.18 -1.99 -24.15
N LEU A 18 9.50 -2.25 -24.18
CA LEU A 18 10.07 -3.48 -23.63
C LEU A 18 9.99 -3.49 -22.10
N GLU A 19 10.31 -2.36 -21.46
CA GLU A 19 10.18 -2.17 -20.02
C GLU A 19 8.72 -2.37 -19.57
N LEU A 20 7.76 -1.81 -20.31
CA LEU A 20 6.34 -2.04 -20.03
C LEU A 20 5.94 -3.53 -20.13
N VAL A 21 6.41 -4.24 -21.17
CA VAL A 21 6.13 -5.67 -21.34
C VAL A 21 6.74 -6.49 -20.19
N VAL A 22 7.96 -6.19 -19.76
CA VAL A 22 8.59 -6.85 -18.61
C VAL A 22 7.74 -6.67 -17.35
N TYR A 23 7.26 -5.46 -17.10
CA TYR A 23 6.38 -5.18 -15.95
C TYR A 23 5.04 -5.90 -16.03
N GLN A 24 4.42 -5.93 -17.22
CA GLN A 24 3.18 -6.66 -17.45
C GLN A 24 3.33 -8.15 -17.21
N LEU A 25 4.42 -8.74 -17.68
CA LEU A 25 4.74 -10.16 -17.48
C LEU A 25 5.00 -10.46 -16.00
N ALA A 26 5.81 -9.63 -15.34
CA ALA A 26 6.12 -9.78 -13.92
C ALA A 26 4.85 -9.73 -13.06
N ARG A 27 4.03 -8.68 -13.21
CA ARG A 27 2.73 -8.58 -12.55
C ARG A 27 1.82 -9.76 -12.89
N GLY A 28 1.77 -10.12 -14.17
CA GLY A 28 0.91 -11.19 -14.68
C GLY A 28 1.29 -12.58 -14.16
N ASN A 29 2.55 -12.80 -13.78
CA ASN A 29 3.00 -14.04 -13.14
C ASN A 29 2.54 -14.12 -11.68
N THR A 30 2.50 -12.98 -10.99
CA THR A 30 2.26 -12.92 -9.54
C THR A 30 0.80 -12.77 -9.16
N PHE A 31 -0.02 -12.07 -9.97
CA PHE A 31 -1.38 -11.73 -9.57
C PHE A 31 -2.44 -11.94 -10.66
N ASN A 32 -3.62 -12.36 -10.21
CA ASN A 32 -4.88 -12.15 -10.93
C ASN A 32 -5.46 -10.80 -10.49
N MET A 33 -5.06 -9.75 -11.21
CA MET A 33 -5.39 -8.37 -10.83
C MET A 33 -6.76 -7.93 -11.35
N ARG A 34 -7.59 -7.38 -10.47
CA ARG A 34 -8.87 -6.75 -10.76
C ARG A 34 -8.79 -5.26 -10.42
N VAL A 35 -9.08 -4.42 -11.41
CA VAL A 35 -9.09 -2.96 -11.26
C VAL A 35 -10.52 -2.45 -11.40
N ILE A 36 -10.97 -1.60 -10.47
CA ILE A 36 -12.32 -1.01 -10.49
C ILE A 36 -12.23 0.49 -10.28
N GLY A 37 -13.01 1.26 -11.03
CA GLY A 37 -13.16 2.71 -10.84
C GLY A 37 -12.13 3.57 -11.58
N LEU A 38 -10.98 3.01 -12.00
CA LEU A 38 -9.92 3.76 -12.68
C LEU A 38 -10.41 4.47 -13.96
N GLU A 39 -11.27 3.82 -14.73
CA GLU A 39 -11.88 4.40 -15.94
C GLU A 39 -12.75 5.63 -15.62
N GLY A 40 -13.42 5.64 -14.47
CA GLY A 40 -14.15 6.81 -13.98
C GLY A 40 -13.21 7.99 -13.72
N ILE A 41 -12.04 7.73 -13.14
CA ILE A 41 -11.02 8.75 -12.91
C ILE A 41 -10.46 9.30 -14.21
N ARG A 42 -10.22 8.44 -15.20
CA ARG A 42 -9.73 8.86 -16.52
C ARG A 42 -10.70 9.83 -17.20
N ARG A 43 -11.99 9.45 -17.29
CA ARG A 43 -13.03 10.32 -17.83
C ARG A 43 -13.16 11.62 -17.04
N PHE A 44 -13.12 11.54 -15.71
CA PHE A 44 -13.15 12.72 -14.86
C PHE A 44 -11.99 13.68 -15.16
N ARG A 45 -10.76 13.16 -15.36
CA ARG A 45 -9.59 13.97 -15.73
C ARG A 45 -9.73 14.61 -17.11
N GLU A 46 -10.30 13.90 -18.08
CA GLU A 46 -10.57 14.44 -19.42
C GLU A 46 -11.60 15.58 -19.38
N GLU A 47 -12.63 15.45 -18.55
CA GLU A 47 -13.67 16.47 -18.34
C GLU A 47 -13.21 17.65 -17.48
N ASN A 48 -12.21 17.44 -16.61
CA ASN A 48 -11.73 18.43 -15.63
C ASN A 48 -10.19 18.57 -15.70
N PRO A 49 -9.62 19.06 -16.82
CA PRO A 49 -8.17 19.17 -16.99
C PRO A 49 -7.52 20.21 -16.06
N ASP A 50 -8.31 21.17 -15.55
CA ASP A 50 -7.83 22.31 -14.77
C ASP A 50 -7.75 22.08 -13.26
N CYS A 51 -7.83 20.83 -12.80
CA CYS A 51 -7.74 20.47 -11.38
C CYS A 51 -6.54 19.56 -11.08
N ALA A 52 -6.15 19.49 -9.81
CA ALA A 52 -5.23 18.47 -9.33
C ALA A 52 -5.99 17.27 -8.77
N ILE A 53 -5.45 16.06 -8.91
CA ILE A 53 -6.06 14.83 -8.39
C ILE A 53 -5.06 14.11 -7.49
N THR A 54 -5.43 13.87 -6.24
CA THR A 54 -4.61 13.11 -5.29
C THR A 54 -5.22 11.76 -4.95
N PHE A 55 -4.44 10.69 -5.06
CA PHE A 55 -4.83 9.34 -4.71
C PHE A 55 -4.37 9.01 -3.29
N LYS A 56 -5.27 8.48 -2.45
CA LYS A 56 -5.01 8.12 -1.04
C LYS A 56 -5.19 6.62 -0.83
N PRO A 57 -4.13 5.82 -1.02
CA PRO A 57 -4.21 4.38 -0.82
C PRO A 57 -4.22 4.01 0.66
N ASN A 58 -4.87 2.90 0.99
CA ASN A 58 -4.92 2.35 2.35
C ASN A 58 -3.66 1.65 2.81
N HIS A 59 -2.74 1.44 1.88
CA HIS A 59 -1.48 0.81 2.11
C HIS A 59 -0.50 1.29 1.02
N LEU A 60 0.78 1.39 1.37
CA LEU A 60 1.82 1.66 0.40
C LEU A 60 3.10 0.94 0.85
N SER A 61 3.24 -0.32 0.48
CA SER A 61 4.54 -0.99 0.47
C SER A 61 5.31 -0.70 -0.81
N GLU A 62 6.56 -1.17 -0.83
CA GLU A 62 7.39 -1.23 -2.03
C GLU A 62 6.67 -1.95 -3.19
N ALA A 63 5.88 -3.00 -2.92
CA ALA A 63 5.10 -3.69 -3.94
C ALA A 63 3.94 -2.84 -4.48
N ASP A 64 3.17 -2.19 -3.60
CA ASP A 64 2.08 -1.28 -4.02
C ASP A 64 2.61 -0.14 -4.88
N PHE A 65 3.77 0.40 -4.51
CA PHE A 65 4.44 1.45 -5.24
C PHE A 65 4.69 1.02 -6.70
N ILE A 66 5.30 -0.15 -6.88
CA ILE A 66 5.59 -0.71 -8.22
C ILE A 66 4.29 -0.95 -8.99
N LEU A 67 3.30 -1.58 -8.35
CA LEU A 67 2.02 -1.94 -8.98
C LEU A 67 1.22 -0.73 -9.43
N LEU A 68 1.10 0.31 -8.59
CA LEU A 68 0.40 1.54 -8.95
C LEU A 68 1.11 2.29 -10.08
N CYS A 69 2.44 2.39 -10.03
CA CYS A 69 3.24 3.01 -11.08
C CYS A 69 3.00 2.33 -12.45
N ILE A 70 3.00 1.00 -12.48
CA ILE A 70 2.72 0.23 -13.70
C ILE A 70 1.28 0.44 -14.15
N LEU A 71 0.32 0.32 -13.22
CA LEU A 71 -1.10 0.42 -13.52
C LEU A 71 -1.45 1.78 -14.16
N PHE A 72 -0.99 2.90 -13.60
CA PHE A 72 -1.28 4.20 -14.18
C PHE A 72 -0.69 4.34 -15.58
N ARG A 73 0.53 3.82 -15.81
CA ARG A 73 1.18 3.85 -17.12
C ARG A 73 0.46 2.99 -18.16
N GLU A 74 0.00 1.80 -17.79
CA GLU A 74 -0.83 0.95 -18.66
C GLU A 74 -2.11 1.64 -19.14
N HIS A 75 -2.61 2.60 -18.35
CA HIS A 75 -3.80 3.38 -18.64
C HIS A 75 -3.51 4.78 -19.19
N ASN A 76 -2.26 5.05 -19.62
CA ASN A 76 -1.80 6.35 -20.14
C ASN A 76 -2.05 7.52 -19.17
N MET A 77 -1.96 7.28 -17.87
CA MET A 77 -2.11 8.31 -16.85
C MET A 77 -0.73 8.72 -16.33
N LYS A 78 -0.37 10.00 -16.52
CA LYS A 78 0.78 10.60 -15.87
C LYS A 78 0.46 10.82 -14.39
N VAL A 79 0.88 9.89 -13.54
CA VAL A 79 0.69 9.98 -12.08
C VAL A 79 2.04 9.94 -11.40
N LEU A 80 2.28 10.92 -10.54
CA LEU A 80 3.47 11.02 -9.70
C LEU A 80 3.25 10.25 -8.41
N VAL A 81 4.29 9.61 -7.87
CA VAL A 81 4.14 8.76 -6.68
C VAL A 81 5.06 9.23 -5.57
N GLU A 82 4.47 9.61 -4.45
CA GLU A 82 5.22 9.92 -3.24
C GLU A 82 5.88 8.64 -2.70
N GLY A 83 7.20 8.69 -2.50
CA GLY A 83 7.94 7.63 -1.84
C GLY A 83 8.67 8.10 -0.59
N GLY A 84 8.69 7.25 0.43
CA GLY A 84 9.48 7.49 1.65
C GLY A 84 10.99 7.39 1.39
N ALA A 85 11.80 7.89 2.32
CA ALA A 85 13.26 7.83 2.20
C ALA A 85 13.81 6.40 2.03
N ASN A 86 13.08 5.38 2.48
CA ASN A 86 13.41 3.96 2.27
C ASN A 86 13.38 3.52 0.81
N LEU A 87 12.66 4.23 -0.07
CA LEU A 87 12.60 3.93 -1.50
C LEU A 87 13.73 4.62 -2.28
N PHE A 88 14.21 5.77 -1.80
CA PHE A 88 15.20 6.59 -2.49
C PHE A 88 16.59 6.39 -1.88
N ILE A 89 17.15 5.20 -2.13
CA ILE A 89 18.48 4.79 -1.71
C ILE A 89 19.44 4.92 -2.90
N ASP A 90 20.35 5.88 -2.82
CA ASP A 90 21.25 6.25 -3.93
C ASP A 90 22.41 5.25 -4.12
N ASP A 91 22.77 4.48 -3.09
CA ASP A 91 23.92 3.58 -3.06
C ASP A 91 23.59 2.11 -3.37
N ILE A 92 22.35 1.81 -3.75
CA ILE A 92 21.95 0.48 -4.22
C ILE A 92 21.78 0.52 -5.74
N ASP A 93 22.64 -0.22 -6.45
CA ASP A 93 22.62 -0.35 -7.90
C ASP A 93 21.79 -1.56 -8.33
N ILE A 94 20.86 -1.34 -9.28
CA ILE A 94 19.95 -2.37 -9.76
C ILE A 94 20.72 -3.53 -10.42
N PHE A 95 21.73 -3.20 -11.23
CA PHE A 95 22.43 -4.15 -12.08
C PHE A 95 23.51 -4.95 -11.35
N THR A 96 24.08 -4.41 -10.27
CA THR A 96 25.11 -5.13 -9.49
C THR A 96 24.68 -5.62 -8.12
N ASP A 97 23.80 -4.91 -7.41
CA ASP A 97 23.39 -5.31 -6.05
C ASP A 97 22.11 -6.16 -6.06
N LEU A 98 21.20 -5.91 -7.00
CA LEU A 98 19.84 -6.45 -6.96
C LEU A 98 19.63 -7.61 -7.94
N LEU A 99 19.73 -7.35 -9.25
CA LEU A 99 19.40 -8.36 -10.27
C LEU A 99 20.25 -9.64 -10.16
N PRO A 100 21.59 -9.59 -9.97
CA PRO A 100 22.40 -10.80 -9.86
C PRO A 100 22.08 -11.64 -8.61
N LYS A 101 21.75 -10.97 -7.50
CA LYS A 101 21.52 -11.62 -6.20
C LYS A 101 20.15 -12.28 -6.10
N PHE A 102 19.12 -11.72 -6.74
CA PHE A 102 17.74 -12.16 -6.53
C PHE A 102 17.06 -12.73 -7.78
N VAL A 103 17.55 -12.43 -8.98
CA VAL A 103 16.96 -12.92 -10.24
C VAL A 103 17.82 -14.03 -10.85
N ARG A 104 19.05 -13.72 -11.28
CA ARG A 104 19.99 -14.70 -11.86
C ARG A 104 21.43 -14.25 -11.69
N GLU A 105 22.28 -15.12 -11.15
CA GLU A 105 23.71 -14.82 -10.95
C GLU A 105 24.45 -14.47 -12.26
N ASP A 106 24.09 -15.13 -13.37
CA ASP A 106 24.66 -14.88 -14.71
C ASP A 106 24.51 -13.42 -15.20
N PHE A 107 23.62 -12.63 -14.59
CA PHE A 107 23.49 -11.20 -14.92
C PHE A 107 24.69 -10.37 -14.48
N LYS A 108 25.48 -10.85 -13.51
CA LYS A 108 26.65 -10.13 -13.00
C LYS A 108 27.62 -9.76 -14.11
N ASP A 109 27.92 -10.68 -15.01
CA ASP A 109 28.86 -10.45 -16.11
C ASP A 109 28.20 -9.76 -17.31
N PHE A 110 26.92 -10.05 -17.57
CA PHE A 110 26.16 -9.48 -18.67
C PHE A 110 25.86 -7.98 -18.48
N LEU A 111 25.66 -7.54 -17.24
CA LEU A 111 25.25 -6.17 -16.89
C LEU A 111 26.36 -5.36 -16.20
N LYS A 112 27.61 -5.85 -16.20
CA LYS A 112 28.73 -5.25 -15.45
C LYS A 112 29.03 -3.78 -15.80
N ASP A 113 28.74 -3.38 -17.03
CA ASP A 113 28.99 -2.02 -17.56
C ASP A 113 27.74 -1.12 -17.41
N GLN A 114 26.62 -1.67 -16.93
CA GLN A 114 25.40 -0.91 -16.65
C GLN A 114 25.42 -0.39 -15.23
N ARG A 115 24.95 0.85 -15.03
CA ARG A 115 24.83 1.49 -13.72
C ARG A 115 23.53 2.26 -13.64
N MET A 116 22.77 2.02 -12.58
CA MET A 116 21.56 2.76 -12.27
C MET A 116 21.18 2.49 -10.82
N SER A 117 21.14 3.53 -10.00
CA SER A 117 20.63 3.39 -8.64
C SER A 117 19.11 3.23 -8.64
N ILE A 118 18.57 2.61 -7.59
CA ILE A 118 17.11 2.54 -7.41
C ILE A 118 16.51 3.94 -7.34
N ALA A 119 17.13 4.86 -6.60
CA ALA A 119 16.66 6.23 -6.48
C ALA A 119 16.57 6.93 -7.85
N GLN A 120 17.61 6.82 -8.68
CA GLN A 120 17.62 7.35 -10.04
C GLN A 120 16.50 6.75 -10.88
N TYR A 121 16.36 5.42 -10.84
CA TYR A 121 15.30 4.73 -11.56
C TYR A 121 13.92 5.25 -11.14
N LEU A 122 13.62 5.27 -9.84
CA LEU A 122 12.32 5.72 -9.33
C LEU A 122 12.03 7.18 -9.69
N SER A 123 13.00 8.09 -9.49
CA SER A 123 12.87 9.50 -9.84
C SER A 123 12.53 9.67 -11.33
N SER A 124 13.24 8.94 -12.20
CA SER A 124 13.01 8.93 -13.66
C SER A 124 11.65 8.35 -14.08
N ARG A 125 10.90 7.78 -13.13
CA ARG A 125 9.56 7.21 -13.36
C ARG A 125 8.44 8.04 -12.74
N GLY A 126 8.74 9.23 -12.23
CA GLY A 126 7.75 10.11 -11.62
C GLY A 126 7.63 9.95 -10.10
N ALA A 127 8.55 9.23 -9.46
CA ALA A 127 8.60 9.15 -8.01
C ALA A 127 9.23 10.42 -7.43
N PHE A 128 8.66 10.97 -6.35
CA PHE A 128 9.29 12.06 -5.61
C PHE A 128 9.50 11.69 -4.14
N LYS A 129 10.63 12.13 -3.58
CA LYS A 129 11.07 11.75 -2.24
C LYS A 129 10.42 12.64 -1.19
N VAL A 130 9.97 12.04 -0.09
CA VAL A 130 9.59 12.78 1.12
C VAL A 130 10.52 12.42 2.27
N PHE A 131 11.16 13.44 2.81
CA PHE A 131 12.04 13.32 3.96
C PHE A 131 11.24 13.25 5.26
N ARG A 132 11.67 12.40 6.19
CA ARG A 132 11.08 12.27 7.53
C ARG A 132 12.05 12.63 8.65
N GLU A 133 13.35 12.58 8.36
CA GLU A 133 14.43 12.82 9.29
C GLU A 133 15.35 13.91 8.74
N PRO A 134 15.98 14.74 9.61
CA PRO A 134 16.99 15.70 9.18
C PRO A 134 18.09 15.02 8.37
N LEU A 135 18.61 15.71 7.36
CA LEU A 135 19.67 15.21 6.50
C LEU A 135 20.78 16.23 6.33
N SER A 136 22.00 15.73 6.23
CA SER A 136 23.16 16.46 5.76
C SER A 136 23.49 15.92 4.36
N ILE A 137 23.51 16.80 3.37
CA ILE A 137 23.73 16.45 1.97
C ILE A 137 24.96 17.20 1.49
N THR A 138 25.96 16.47 1.02
CA THR A 138 27.12 17.06 0.34
C THR A 138 26.68 17.52 -1.05
N GLN A 139 26.83 18.82 -1.30
CA GLN A 139 26.54 19.45 -2.59
C GLN A 139 27.65 19.13 -3.61
N PRO A 140 27.40 19.32 -4.92
CA PRO A 140 28.40 19.08 -5.97
C PRO A 140 29.69 19.90 -5.81
N ASP A 141 29.62 21.04 -5.14
CA ASP A 141 30.77 21.90 -4.83
C ASP A 141 31.54 21.48 -3.56
N GLY A 142 31.13 20.40 -2.91
CA GLY A 142 31.73 19.88 -1.69
C GLY A 142 31.22 20.53 -0.40
N SER A 143 30.32 21.51 -0.47
CA SER A 143 29.69 22.11 0.71
C SER A 143 28.66 21.16 1.34
N GLU A 144 28.42 21.26 2.65
CA GLU A 144 27.36 20.51 3.32
C GLU A 144 26.10 21.37 3.48
N LEU A 145 24.98 20.86 2.96
CA LEU A 145 23.65 21.40 3.21
C LEU A 145 22.97 20.57 4.29
N THR A 146 22.75 21.18 5.46
CA THR A 146 21.97 20.56 6.55
C THR A 146 20.53 21.03 6.50
N ILE A 147 19.60 20.08 6.37
CA ILE A 147 18.17 20.34 6.29
C ILE A 147 17.51 19.83 7.57
N GLY A 148 17.05 20.76 8.39
CA GLY A 148 16.33 20.45 9.62
C GLY A 148 14.89 19.99 9.37
N ARG A 149 14.23 19.57 10.44
CA ARG A 149 12.85 19.08 10.39
C ARG A 149 11.85 20.14 9.90
N LYS A 150 12.10 21.42 10.22
CA LYS A 150 11.23 22.54 9.81
C LYS A 150 11.36 22.82 8.32
N GLU A 151 12.58 22.76 7.80
CA GLU A 151 12.91 22.94 6.39
C GLU A 151 12.32 21.79 5.56
N ILE A 152 12.40 20.54 6.04
CA ILE A 152 11.76 19.38 5.41
C ILE A 152 10.25 19.54 5.26
N ILE A 153 9.56 19.97 6.33
CA ILE A 153 8.10 20.19 6.29
C ILE A 153 7.78 21.32 5.31
N SER A 154 8.54 22.42 5.36
CA SER A 154 8.36 23.55 4.44
C SER A 154 8.60 23.15 2.98
N LEU A 155 9.59 22.30 2.73
CA LEU A 155 9.94 21.80 1.40
C LEU A 155 8.83 20.89 0.85
N THR A 156 8.35 19.96 1.68
CA THR A 156 7.26 19.04 1.34
C THR A 156 5.98 19.80 1.00
N ARG A 157 5.66 20.84 1.78
CA ARG A 157 4.53 21.75 1.51
C ARG A 157 4.70 22.53 0.21
N ALA A 158 5.83 23.21 0.04
CA ALA A 158 6.09 24.00 -1.16
C ALA A 158 6.04 23.13 -2.43
N TYR A 159 6.54 21.90 -2.36
CA TYR A 159 6.44 20.97 -3.48
C TYR A 159 5.02 20.49 -3.72
N ARG A 160 4.24 20.23 -2.67
CA ARG A 160 2.82 19.94 -2.81
C ARG A 160 2.09 21.08 -3.52
N TYR A 161 2.43 22.33 -3.22
CA TYR A 161 1.82 23.50 -3.85
C TYR A 161 2.19 23.53 -5.33
N HIS A 162 3.45 23.28 -5.66
CA HIS A 162 3.90 23.15 -7.04
C HIS A 162 3.13 22.05 -7.81
N LEU A 163 3.00 20.85 -7.24
CA LEU A 163 2.22 19.77 -7.88
C LEU A 163 0.76 20.17 -8.14
N VAL A 164 0.13 20.86 -7.19
CA VAL A 164 -1.25 21.33 -7.34
C VAL A 164 -1.36 22.46 -8.36
N GLN A 165 -0.41 23.41 -8.35
CA GLN A 165 -0.33 24.51 -9.31
C GLN A 165 -0.17 24.00 -10.76
N GLU A 166 0.65 22.97 -10.95
CA GLU A 166 0.84 22.28 -12.23
C GLU A 166 -0.31 21.32 -12.58
N LYS A 167 -1.37 21.26 -11.76
CA LYS A 167 -2.57 20.43 -11.98
C LYS A 167 -2.22 18.94 -12.13
N GLU A 168 -1.21 18.49 -11.41
CA GLU A 168 -0.69 17.12 -11.51
C GLU A 168 -1.65 16.10 -10.88
N MET A 169 -1.51 14.86 -11.30
CA MET A 169 -2.07 13.72 -10.60
C MET A 169 -0.99 13.06 -9.74
N PHE A 170 -1.26 12.83 -8.45
CA PHE A 170 -0.24 12.26 -7.56
C PHE A 170 -0.79 11.33 -6.47
N VAL A 171 -0.04 10.27 -6.16
CA VAL A 171 -0.32 9.35 -5.05
C VAL A 171 0.37 9.86 -3.79
N THR A 172 -0.36 9.83 -2.68
CA THR A 172 0.20 10.13 -1.36
C THR A 172 -0.34 9.14 -0.36
N PHE A 173 0.55 8.36 0.26
CA PHE A 173 0.14 7.50 1.35
C PHE A 173 -0.26 8.37 2.55
N PRO A 174 -1.52 8.30 3.02
CA PRO A 174 -2.00 9.20 4.05
C PRO A 174 -1.35 8.92 5.42
N GLY A 175 -0.68 7.78 5.62
CA GLY A 175 -0.17 7.37 6.92
C GLY A 175 -1.28 6.97 7.89
N TYR A 176 -0.88 6.45 9.05
CA TYR A 176 -1.81 6.00 10.09
C TYR A 176 -2.02 7.06 11.17
N SER A 177 -3.26 7.27 11.57
CA SER A 177 -3.64 8.20 12.64
C SER A 177 -3.28 7.63 14.01
N SER A 178 -2.47 8.36 14.78
CA SER A 178 -2.11 8.01 16.16
C SER A 178 -3.26 8.16 17.16
N ILE A 179 -4.37 8.81 16.78
CA ILE A 179 -5.53 9.03 17.67
C ILE A 179 -6.22 7.70 18.02
N LYS A 180 -6.07 6.67 17.17
CA LYS A 180 -6.60 5.31 17.42
C LYS A 180 -5.55 4.32 17.95
N LEU A 181 -4.28 4.73 18.05
CA LEU A 181 -3.21 3.88 18.55
C LEU A 181 -3.04 4.13 20.06
N GLY A 182 -3.16 3.08 20.87
CA GLY A 182 -2.89 3.18 22.31
C GLY A 182 -1.44 3.62 22.56
N LEU A 183 -1.18 4.22 23.72
CA LEU A 183 0.16 4.69 24.15
C LEU A 183 1.25 3.60 24.00
N LEU A 184 0.88 2.33 24.14
CA LEU A 184 1.74 1.16 23.95
C LEU A 184 2.11 0.86 22.48
N ASP A 185 1.24 1.16 21.52
CA ASP A 185 1.53 0.95 20.08
C ASP A 185 2.43 2.08 19.54
N LEU A 186 2.39 3.27 20.15
CA LEU A 186 3.34 4.36 19.90
C LEU A 186 4.76 4.02 20.36
N LEU A 187 4.90 3.22 21.42
CA LEU A 187 6.19 2.77 21.97
C LEU A 187 6.82 1.61 21.17
N LYS A 188 6.05 0.90 20.33
CA LYS A 188 6.54 -0.18 19.44
C LYS A 188 7.13 0.32 18.12
N LYS A 189 7.29 1.64 17.95
CA LYS A 189 7.91 2.24 16.76
C LYS A 189 9.39 1.90 16.55
N ASP A 190 10.03 1.22 17.51
CA ASP A 190 11.39 0.68 17.39
C ASP A 190 11.47 -0.65 16.61
N GLY A 191 10.36 -1.12 16.03
CA GLY A 191 10.32 -2.29 15.17
C GLY A 191 10.88 -2.02 13.75
N THR A 192 11.43 -3.07 13.13
CA THR A 192 12.11 -3.03 11.83
C THR A 192 11.24 -2.48 10.69
N LYS A 193 9.91 -2.71 10.73
CA LYS A 193 8.89 -2.11 9.83
C LYS A 193 7.53 -2.03 10.53
N THR A 194 6.70 -1.04 10.17
CA THR A 194 5.31 -0.87 10.64
C THR A 194 4.37 -0.67 9.44
N GLY A 195 3.16 -1.24 9.47
CA GLY A 195 2.14 -1.04 8.42
C GLY A 195 1.21 -2.23 8.20
N ARG A 196 0.20 -2.07 7.33
CA ARG A 196 -0.85 -3.06 7.07
C ARG A 196 -0.32 -4.38 6.49
N SER A 197 0.69 -4.38 5.61
CA SER A 197 1.36 -5.64 5.21
C SER A 197 2.02 -6.40 6.37
N TYR A 198 2.22 -5.77 7.53
CA TYR A 198 2.91 -6.39 8.67
C TYR A 198 1.99 -6.66 9.86
N THR A 199 0.98 -5.83 10.08
CA THR A 199 0.05 -5.98 11.21
C THR A 199 -1.34 -6.46 10.77
N GLY A 200 -1.65 -6.35 9.49
CA GLY A 200 -3.00 -6.46 8.93
C GLY A 200 -3.99 -5.41 9.43
N LYS A 201 -3.59 -4.52 10.36
CA LYS A 201 -4.48 -3.50 10.93
C LYS A 201 -4.74 -2.42 9.89
N ILE A 202 -6.01 -2.03 9.78
CA ILE A 202 -6.43 -0.92 8.93
C ILE A 202 -6.70 0.27 9.86
N ASP A 203 -5.65 1.04 10.13
CA ASP A 203 -5.76 2.25 10.95
C ASP A 203 -6.25 3.44 10.11
N GLY A 204 -6.95 4.36 10.76
CA GLY A 204 -7.50 5.56 10.11
C GLY A 204 -6.43 6.41 9.43
N PHE A 205 -6.81 7.15 8.38
CA PHE A 205 -5.88 8.05 7.68
C PHE A 205 -5.40 9.19 8.56
N HIS A 206 -4.10 9.50 8.48
CA HIS A 206 -3.57 10.69 9.14
C HIS A 206 -4.03 11.95 8.39
N HIS A 207 -4.40 12.99 9.15
CA HIS A 207 -4.94 14.24 8.59
C HIS A 207 -3.91 15.11 7.85
N LEU A 208 -2.61 14.99 8.16
CA LEU A 208 -1.58 15.91 7.66
C LEU A 208 -1.50 15.98 6.12
N PRO A 209 -1.52 14.87 5.35
CA PRO A 209 -1.56 14.95 3.89
C PRO A 209 -2.76 15.72 3.36
N PHE A 210 -3.94 15.52 3.96
CA PHE A 210 -5.17 16.28 3.61
C PHE A 210 -5.04 17.75 3.96
N GLN A 211 -4.40 18.08 5.09
CA GLN A 211 -4.11 19.45 5.46
C GLN A 211 -3.20 20.11 4.41
N MET A 212 -2.15 19.43 3.95
CA MET A 212 -1.27 19.96 2.90
C MET A 212 -1.99 20.16 1.57
N ASP A 213 -2.91 19.26 1.21
CA ASP A 213 -3.72 19.40 -0.01
C ASP A 213 -4.71 20.59 0.09
N ILE A 214 -5.33 20.82 1.26
CA ILE A 214 -6.15 22.01 1.52
C ILE A 214 -5.32 23.29 1.44
N GLU A 215 -4.15 23.30 2.10
CA GLU A 215 -3.22 24.44 2.08
C GLU A 215 -2.79 24.75 0.63
N ALA A 216 -2.48 23.73 -0.16
CA ALA A 216 -2.12 23.88 -1.57
C ALA A 216 -3.26 24.45 -2.42
N SER A 217 -4.48 23.94 -2.24
CA SER A 217 -5.66 24.43 -2.97
C SER A 217 -5.97 25.91 -2.63
N LEU A 218 -5.82 26.30 -1.37
CA LEU A 218 -6.03 27.68 -0.94
C LEU A 218 -4.98 28.64 -1.50
N GLU A 219 -3.72 28.22 -1.51
CA GLU A 219 -2.59 29.04 -1.97
C GLU A 219 -2.60 29.23 -3.49
N THR A 220 -2.91 28.17 -4.23
CA THR A 220 -2.83 28.14 -5.70
C THR A 220 -4.15 28.49 -6.39
N GLU A 221 -5.25 28.50 -5.63
CA GLU A 221 -6.63 28.61 -6.12
C GLU A 221 -7.03 27.52 -7.13
N ILE A 222 -6.28 26.42 -7.19
CA ILE A 222 -6.60 25.24 -7.99
C ILE A 222 -7.44 24.27 -7.16
N ASP A 223 -8.47 23.72 -7.78
CA ASP A 223 -9.30 22.68 -7.18
C ASP A 223 -8.50 21.39 -7.01
N VAL A 224 -8.56 20.81 -5.81
CA VAL A 224 -7.96 19.51 -5.51
C VAL A 224 -9.05 18.48 -5.27
N TYR A 225 -8.97 17.36 -5.99
CA TYR A 225 -9.86 16.22 -5.84
C TYR A 225 -9.14 15.04 -5.19
N VAL A 226 -9.74 14.47 -4.16
CA VAL A 226 -9.23 13.29 -3.45
C VAL A 226 -9.91 12.04 -3.96
N VAL A 227 -9.12 11.04 -4.31
CA VAL A 227 -9.55 9.70 -4.71
C VAL A 227 -9.09 8.70 -3.65
N PRO A 228 -9.98 8.13 -2.82
CA PRO A 228 -9.60 7.04 -1.93
C PRO A 228 -9.26 5.80 -2.78
N VAL A 229 -8.21 5.07 -2.40
CA VAL A 229 -7.77 3.87 -3.11
C VAL A 229 -7.71 2.69 -2.13
N ASN A 230 -8.39 1.61 -2.47
CA ASN A 230 -8.31 0.34 -1.75
C ASN A 230 -7.43 -0.62 -2.53
N ILE A 231 -6.32 -1.04 -1.93
CA ILE A 231 -5.47 -2.14 -2.44
C ILE A 231 -5.69 -3.32 -1.51
N ALA A 232 -6.01 -4.49 -2.05
CA ALA A 232 -6.28 -5.66 -1.24
C ALA A 232 -5.72 -6.91 -1.92
N TYR A 233 -4.93 -7.66 -1.15
CA TYR A 233 -4.29 -8.88 -1.58
C TYR A 233 -5.02 -10.09 -1.00
N GLU A 234 -5.25 -11.09 -1.83
CA GLU A 234 -5.55 -12.45 -1.37
C GLU A 234 -4.33 -13.06 -0.68
N ARG A 235 -3.15 -12.67 -1.17
CA ARG A 235 -1.84 -13.01 -0.62
C ARG A 235 -0.92 -11.79 -0.69
N VAL A 236 -0.57 -11.23 0.46
CA VAL A 236 0.42 -10.17 0.56
C VAL A 236 1.79 -10.79 0.27
N LEU A 237 2.63 -10.09 -0.53
CA LEU A 237 3.91 -10.65 -0.96
C LEU A 237 4.89 -10.72 0.19
N GLU A 238 4.90 -9.71 1.04
CA GLU A 238 5.92 -9.47 2.05
C GLU A 238 5.76 -10.31 3.34
N ASP A 239 4.60 -10.95 3.56
CA ASP A 239 4.20 -11.62 4.81
C ASP A 239 5.25 -12.62 5.32
N GLU A 240 5.86 -13.38 4.42
CA GLU A 240 6.83 -14.43 4.77
C GLU A 240 8.26 -13.91 4.85
N HIS A 241 8.54 -12.78 4.20
CA HIS A 241 9.86 -12.17 4.23
C HIS A 241 10.12 -11.49 5.57
N PHE A 242 9.07 -11.07 6.27
CA PHE A 242 9.19 -10.35 7.53
C PHE A 242 10.02 -11.08 8.58
N ALA A 243 9.76 -12.38 8.81
CA ALA A 243 10.53 -13.16 9.78
C ALA A 243 12.04 -13.18 9.45
N LYS A 244 12.41 -13.11 8.17
CA LYS A 244 13.80 -12.98 7.76
C LYS A 244 14.33 -11.58 8.03
N LEU A 245 13.58 -10.52 7.71
CA LEU A 245 13.98 -9.13 7.97
C LEU A 245 14.19 -8.86 9.47
N THR A 246 13.30 -9.38 10.31
CA THR A 246 13.42 -9.28 11.78
C THR A 246 14.69 -9.95 12.26
N ARG A 247 15.01 -11.16 11.79
CA ARG A 247 16.28 -11.84 12.14
C ARG A 247 17.51 -11.04 11.71
N LEU A 248 17.50 -10.46 10.51
CA LEU A 248 18.61 -9.62 10.02
C LEU A 248 18.80 -8.39 10.93
N TYR A 249 17.69 -7.75 11.32
CA TYR A 249 17.73 -6.63 12.24
C TYR A 249 18.25 -7.02 13.63
N GLU A 250 17.75 -8.12 14.19
CA GLU A 250 18.19 -8.65 15.48
C GLU A 250 19.66 -9.09 15.48
N SER A 251 20.19 -9.54 14.33
CA SER A 251 21.61 -9.84 14.17
C SER A 251 22.49 -8.61 13.95
N GLY A 252 21.92 -7.40 13.93
CA GLY A 252 22.67 -6.15 13.77
C GLY A 252 23.12 -5.86 12.34
N GLU A 253 22.45 -6.44 11.33
CA GLU A 253 22.77 -6.17 9.93
C GLU A 253 22.55 -4.69 9.58
N SER A 254 23.30 -4.23 8.58
CA SER A 254 23.18 -2.84 8.13
C SER A 254 21.77 -2.57 7.56
N LYS A 255 21.26 -1.35 7.76
CA LYS A 255 19.99 -0.91 7.14
C LYS A 255 19.99 -1.17 5.63
N ARG A 256 21.12 -0.90 4.97
CA ARG A 256 21.33 -1.16 3.53
C ARG A 256 21.05 -2.62 3.17
N GLU A 257 21.66 -3.56 3.88
CA GLU A 257 21.50 -5.00 3.58
C GLU A 257 20.06 -5.47 3.86
N ILE A 258 19.42 -4.98 4.92
CA ILE A 258 18.01 -5.25 5.22
C ILE A 258 17.13 -4.79 4.05
N TYR A 259 17.34 -3.57 3.53
CA TYR A 259 16.59 -3.05 2.38
C TYR A 259 16.84 -3.82 1.08
N ILE A 260 18.09 -4.19 0.78
CA ILE A 260 18.41 -5.02 -0.39
C ILE A 260 17.67 -6.36 -0.33
N ASN A 261 17.60 -6.99 0.85
CA ASN A 261 16.87 -8.24 1.01
C ASN A 261 15.37 -8.07 0.78
N ASP A 262 14.79 -6.98 1.31
CA ASP A 262 13.38 -6.69 1.18
C ASP A 262 12.96 -6.41 -0.27
N LEU A 263 13.58 -5.44 -0.93
CA LEU A 263 13.26 -5.13 -2.33
C LEU A 263 13.64 -6.28 -3.26
N GLY A 264 14.78 -6.92 -3.01
CA GLY A 264 15.23 -8.09 -3.75
C GLY A 264 14.24 -9.26 -3.65
N TYR A 265 13.63 -9.46 -2.48
CA TYR A 265 12.58 -10.44 -2.30
C TYR A 265 11.34 -10.10 -3.13
N ILE A 266 10.87 -8.85 -3.11
CA ILE A 266 9.72 -8.41 -3.92
C ILE A 266 9.98 -8.62 -5.42
N VAL A 267 11.17 -8.26 -5.91
CA VAL A 267 11.55 -8.47 -7.31
C VAL A 267 11.61 -9.96 -7.66
N LYS A 268 12.14 -10.79 -6.75
CA LYS A 268 12.16 -12.24 -6.93
C LYS A 268 10.74 -12.82 -7.01
N GLU A 269 9.81 -12.35 -6.17
CA GLU A 269 8.42 -12.79 -6.18
C GLU A 269 7.70 -12.39 -7.47
N PHE A 270 7.97 -11.19 -7.98
CA PHE A 270 7.48 -10.74 -9.29
C PHE A 270 8.00 -11.59 -10.46
N TYR A 271 9.23 -12.07 -10.36
CA TYR A 271 9.87 -12.86 -11.42
C TYR A 271 9.54 -14.36 -11.34
N GLY A 272 9.65 -14.94 -10.15
CA GLY A 272 9.74 -16.38 -9.94
C GLY A 272 8.44 -17.05 -9.51
N ASP A 273 7.51 -16.31 -8.91
CA ASP A 273 6.27 -16.93 -8.43
C ASP A 273 5.25 -17.07 -9.56
N LYS A 274 4.86 -18.32 -9.82
CA LYS A 274 3.82 -18.67 -10.81
C LYS A 274 2.45 -18.84 -10.18
N ASN A 275 2.36 -18.68 -8.87
CA ASN A 275 1.12 -18.82 -8.13
C ASN A 275 0.39 -17.50 -7.98
N LYS A 276 -0.51 -17.27 -8.91
CA LYS A 276 -1.33 -16.07 -8.93
C LYS A 276 -2.29 -16.05 -7.74
N GLY A 277 -2.09 -15.11 -6.83
CA GLY A 277 -3.11 -14.69 -5.87
C GLY A 277 -4.03 -13.63 -6.48
N GLY A 278 -5.23 -13.47 -5.93
CA GLY A 278 -6.08 -12.33 -6.23
C GLY A 278 -5.46 -11.01 -5.75
N LEU A 279 -5.51 -9.99 -6.61
CA LEU A 279 -5.21 -8.61 -6.24
C LEU A 279 -6.38 -7.74 -6.67
N SER A 280 -6.94 -6.97 -5.75
CA SER A 280 -8.01 -6.02 -6.03
C SER A 280 -7.52 -4.59 -5.79
N ILE A 281 -7.55 -3.76 -6.82
CA ILE A 281 -7.29 -2.33 -6.72
C ILE A 281 -8.56 -1.58 -7.09
N LYS A 282 -9.10 -0.79 -6.16
CA LYS A 282 -10.33 -0.03 -6.37
C LYS A 282 -10.13 1.44 -6.09
N PHE A 283 -10.60 2.25 -7.02
CA PHE A 283 -10.60 3.70 -6.95
C PHE A 283 -12.02 4.15 -6.64
N GLY A 284 -12.16 4.98 -5.59
CA GLY A 284 -13.43 5.63 -5.29
C GLY A 284 -13.66 6.85 -6.19
N GLU A 285 -14.85 7.44 -6.12
CA GLU A 285 -15.16 8.65 -6.88
C GLU A 285 -14.31 9.85 -6.43
N PRO A 286 -13.82 10.69 -7.36
CA PRO A 286 -13.12 11.94 -7.02
C PRO A 286 -14.00 12.86 -6.19
N ARG A 287 -13.48 13.33 -5.05
CA ARG A 287 -14.18 14.29 -4.18
C ARG A 287 -13.39 15.57 -4.04
N LYS A 288 -14.00 16.69 -4.39
CA LYS A 288 -13.42 18.02 -4.23
C LYS A 288 -13.17 18.33 -2.75
N ILE A 289 -12.00 18.88 -2.45
CA ILE A 289 -11.72 19.49 -1.15
C ILE A 289 -12.43 20.84 -1.10
N ASN A 290 -13.42 20.99 -0.23
CA ASN A 290 -14.14 22.25 -0.07
C ASN A 290 -13.33 23.20 0.82
N ALA A 291 -12.52 24.04 0.18
CA ALA A 291 -11.68 25.03 0.83
C ALA A 291 -12.19 26.50 0.87
N PRO A 292 -13.15 26.99 0.06
CA PRO A 292 -13.44 28.43 -0.03
C PRO A 292 -13.80 29.12 1.31
N ASP A 293 -14.60 28.46 2.15
CA ASP A 293 -15.05 29.01 3.46
C ASP A 293 -13.94 29.03 4.54
N LEU A 294 -12.74 28.56 4.19
CA LEU A 294 -11.57 28.50 5.07
C LEU A 294 -10.70 29.77 4.98
N LYS A 295 -10.97 30.70 4.06
CA LYS A 295 -10.19 31.94 3.86
C LYS A 295 -10.38 33.01 4.95
N GLU A 296 -11.41 32.90 5.79
CA GLU A 296 -11.75 33.91 6.81
C GLU A 296 -11.64 33.39 8.26
N GLY A 297 -11.11 34.21 9.19
CA GLY A 297 -11.05 33.93 10.63
C GLY A 297 -9.86 33.06 11.08
N PHE A 298 -10.04 32.18 12.09
CA PHE A 298 -8.99 31.27 12.59
C PHE A 298 -8.63 30.14 11.59
N VAL A 299 -8.06 30.53 10.45
CA VAL A 299 -7.76 29.70 9.26
C VAL A 299 -7.08 28.37 9.63
N SER A 300 -6.01 28.42 10.44
CA SER A 300 -5.23 27.22 10.82
C SER A 300 -6.09 26.15 11.53
N ARG A 301 -6.97 26.54 12.46
CA ARG A 301 -7.84 25.59 13.18
C ARG A 301 -8.92 25.02 12.26
N LYS A 302 -9.50 25.86 11.40
CA LYS A 302 -10.51 25.43 10.42
C LYS A 302 -9.92 24.44 9.41
N ILE A 303 -8.73 24.72 8.85
CA ILE A 303 -8.00 23.82 7.94
C ILE A 303 -7.76 22.47 8.61
N LYS A 304 -7.22 22.47 9.83
CA LYS A 304 -6.95 21.21 10.55
C LYS A 304 -8.23 20.40 10.79
N SER A 305 -9.33 21.05 11.17
CA SER A 305 -10.63 20.39 11.35
C SER A 305 -11.17 19.80 10.04
N ALA A 306 -11.07 20.55 8.95
CA ALA A 306 -11.47 20.08 7.62
C ALA A 306 -10.60 18.89 7.16
N ALA A 307 -9.29 18.95 7.42
CA ALA A 307 -8.37 17.85 7.12
C ALA A 307 -8.72 16.56 7.86
N HIS A 308 -9.09 16.65 9.15
CA HIS A 308 -9.57 15.50 9.91
C HIS A 308 -10.84 14.90 9.30
N LYS A 309 -11.82 15.75 8.95
CA LYS A 309 -13.07 15.32 8.32
C LYS A 309 -12.81 14.63 6.98
N HIS A 310 -12.01 15.23 6.11
CA HIS A 310 -11.66 14.65 4.81
C HIS A 310 -10.88 13.33 4.95
N ALA A 311 -9.99 13.22 5.94
CA ALA A 311 -9.28 11.97 6.22
C ALA A 311 -10.23 10.86 6.67
N GLU A 312 -11.16 11.16 7.59
CA GLU A 312 -12.18 10.22 8.07
C GLU A 312 -13.12 9.77 6.95
N GLU A 313 -13.68 10.72 6.19
CA GLU A 313 -14.57 10.40 5.07
C GLU A 313 -13.86 9.58 3.99
N SER A 314 -12.61 9.93 3.65
CA SER A 314 -11.83 9.18 2.66
C SER A 314 -11.50 7.78 3.14
N PHE A 315 -11.22 7.62 4.44
CA PHE A 315 -10.98 6.33 5.06
C PHE A 315 -12.24 5.46 5.05
N ASP A 316 -13.40 6.00 5.40
CA ASP A 316 -14.67 5.26 5.38
C ASP A 316 -15.05 4.82 3.96
N ASN A 317 -14.88 5.70 2.97
CA ASN A 317 -15.10 5.34 1.57
C ASN A 317 -14.14 4.23 1.11
N MET A 318 -12.89 4.29 1.56
CA MET A 318 -11.90 3.26 1.27
C MET A 318 -12.28 1.92 1.92
N LEU A 319 -12.73 1.92 3.18
CA LEU A 319 -13.17 0.71 3.86
C LEU A 319 -14.37 0.06 3.18
N ALA A 320 -15.32 0.87 2.68
CA ALA A 320 -16.48 0.37 1.92
C ALA A 320 -16.09 -0.34 0.61
N MET A 321 -14.86 -0.15 0.13
CA MET A 321 -14.33 -0.85 -1.05
C MET A 321 -13.58 -2.15 -0.69
N GLN A 322 -13.31 -2.45 0.58
CA GLN A 322 -12.50 -3.59 0.97
C GLN A 322 -13.18 -4.92 0.58
N PRO A 323 -12.52 -5.78 -0.23
CA PRO A 323 -13.00 -7.12 -0.50
C PRO A 323 -12.66 -8.10 0.62
N ILE A 324 -13.37 -9.23 0.61
CA ILE A 324 -13.10 -10.40 1.44
C ILE A 324 -12.60 -11.56 0.57
N PHE A 325 -11.51 -12.18 1.00
CA PHE A 325 -10.94 -13.39 0.40
C PHE A 325 -11.19 -14.63 1.28
N PRO A 326 -11.09 -15.87 0.73
CA PRO A 326 -11.28 -17.09 1.50
C PRO A 326 -10.42 -17.17 2.78
N ALA A 327 -9.14 -16.79 2.67
CA ALA A 327 -8.21 -16.79 3.79
C ALA A 327 -8.64 -15.89 4.95
N ASN A 328 -9.28 -14.75 4.65
CA ASN A 328 -9.79 -13.85 5.69
C ASN A 328 -10.89 -14.54 6.51
N ILE A 329 -11.80 -15.27 5.85
CA ILE A 329 -12.87 -16.01 6.53
C ILE A 329 -12.28 -17.17 7.33
N TYR A 330 -11.40 -17.96 6.71
CA TYR A 330 -10.75 -19.09 7.37
C TYR A 330 -10.00 -18.67 8.64
N PHE A 331 -9.13 -17.66 8.57
CA PHE A 331 -8.38 -17.22 9.74
C PHE A 331 -9.25 -16.49 10.78
N SER A 332 -10.35 -15.86 10.37
CA SER A 332 -11.31 -15.27 11.32
C SER A 332 -12.11 -16.32 12.11
N ALA A 333 -12.25 -17.55 11.60
CA ALA A 333 -12.92 -18.65 12.30
C ALA A 333 -12.10 -19.22 13.48
N PHE A 334 -10.79 -18.94 13.54
CA PHE A 334 -9.98 -19.30 14.71
C PHE A 334 -10.23 -18.36 15.89
N ALA A 335 -10.05 -18.90 17.10
CA ALA A 335 -9.87 -18.08 18.29
C ALA A 335 -8.63 -17.17 18.16
N ASP A 336 -8.57 -16.08 18.93
CA ASP A 336 -7.53 -15.05 18.80
C ASP A 336 -6.08 -15.57 18.96
N ASN A 337 -5.90 -16.69 19.64
CA ASN A 337 -4.59 -17.30 19.83
C ASN A 337 -4.19 -18.30 18.73
N PHE A 338 -5.02 -18.47 17.70
CA PHE A 338 -4.83 -19.44 16.60
C PHE A 338 -4.45 -20.84 17.10
N ASN A 339 -5.17 -21.31 18.11
CA ASN A 339 -5.04 -22.68 18.62
C ASN A 339 -5.56 -23.71 17.62
N ARG A 340 -5.23 -24.99 17.88
CA ARG A 340 -5.79 -26.12 17.12
C ARG A 340 -7.32 -26.11 17.21
N THR A 341 -8.00 -26.28 16.08
CA THR A 341 -9.47 -26.26 16.01
C THR A 341 -9.99 -27.52 15.32
N PRO A 342 -10.95 -28.26 15.90
CA PRO A 342 -11.53 -29.43 15.23
C PRO A 342 -12.15 -29.08 13.88
N VAL A 343 -12.03 -29.97 12.90
CA VAL A 343 -12.51 -29.74 11.53
C VAL A 343 -14.01 -29.41 11.49
N SER A 344 -14.83 -30.10 12.29
CA SER A 344 -16.28 -29.85 12.37
C SER A 344 -16.59 -28.45 12.91
N VAL A 345 -15.97 -28.07 14.03
CA VAL A 345 -16.13 -26.76 14.68
C VAL A 345 -15.67 -25.64 13.75
N MET A 346 -14.59 -25.87 13.00
CA MET A 346 -14.09 -24.88 12.05
C MET A 346 -15.10 -24.59 10.94
N LYS A 347 -15.73 -25.63 10.39
CA LYS A 347 -16.75 -25.48 9.34
C LYS A 347 -17.98 -24.73 9.86
N GLU A 348 -18.44 -25.05 11.07
CA GLU A 348 -19.55 -24.34 11.72
C GLU A 348 -19.25 -22.85 11.87
N LYS A 349 -18.08 -22.48 12.39
CA LYS A 349 -17.68 -21.07 12.53
C LYS A 349 -17.53 -20.35 11.19
N ILE A 350 -17.03 -21.04 10.16
CA ILE A 350 -16.99 -20.47 8.82
C ILE A 350 -18.42 -20.21 8.32
N ASP A 351 -19.36 -21.11 8.57
CA ASP A 351 -20.77 -20.92 8.21
C ASP A 351 -21.40 -19.74 8.95
N ASP A 352 -21.13 -19.55 10.24
CA ASP A 352 -21.55 -18.37 11.01
C ASP A 352 -21.03 -17.06 10.39
N ILE A 353 -19.73 -17.03 10.04
CA ILE A 353 -19.12 -15.86 9.39
C ILE A 353 -19.77 -15.61 8.03
N ARG A 354 -20.00 -16.65 7.22
CA ARG A 354 -20.66 -16.52 5.92
C ARG A 354 -22.06 -15.92 6.07
N ASP A 355 -22.84 -16.38 7.04
CA ASP A 355 -24.18 -15.86 7.28
C ASP A 355 -24.16 -14.40 7.74
N HIS A 356 -23.24 -14.03 8.63
CA HIS A 356 -23.03 -12.61 8.98
C HIS A 356 -22.69 -11.76 7.76
N LEU A 357 -21.75 -12.20 6.91
CA LEU A 357 -21.34 -11.47 5.70
C LEU A 357 -22.51 -11.26 4.73
N ARG A 358 -23.44 -12.23 4.61
CA ARG A 358 -24.66 -12.05 3.81
C ARG A 358 -25.52 -10.89 4.34
N THR A 359 -25.61 -10.73 5.66
CA THR A 359 -26.36 -9.60 6.25
C THR A 359 -25.74 -8.25 5.94
N LEU A 360 -24.42 -8.16 5.73
CA LEU A 360 -23.75 -6.91 5.36
C LEU A 360 -24.01 -6.51 3.90
N VAL A 361 -24.24 -7.47 3.00
CA VAL A 361 -24.57 -7.18 1.60
C VAL A 361 -26.03 -6.74 1.43
N TRP A 362 -26.93 -7.34 2.21
CA TRP A 362 -28.39 -7.16 2.07
C TRP A 362 -29.05 -6.34 3.21
N GLY A 363 -28.27 -5.88 4.19
CA GLY A 363 -28.79 -5.27 5.42
C GLY A 363 -28.89 -3.74 5.41
N LYS A 364 -29.56 -3.20 6.43
CA LYS A 364 -29.68 -1.77 6.76
C LYS A 364 -28.38 -1.14 7.29
N ALA A 365 -27.32 -1.93 7.46
CA ALA A 365 -26.02 -1.44 7.90
C ALA A 365 -25.41 -0.56 6.79
N LYS A 366 -24.90 0.63 7.14
CA LYS A 366 -24.27 1.57 6.19
C LYS A 366 -22.96 1.04 5.57
N ARG A 367 -22.60 -0.24 5.73
CA ARG A 367 -21.35 -0.85 5.25
C ARG A 367 -21.68 -1.92 4.22
N ARG A 368 -21.30 -1.68 2.96
CA ARG A 368 -21.31 -2.71 1.91
C ARG A 368 -19.96 -3.43 1.92
N VAL A 369 -19.99 -4.75 1.85
CA VAL A 369 -18.80 -5.61 1.74
C VAL A 369 -18.70 -6.14 0.31
N ASP A 370 -17.50 -6.14 -0.29
CA ASP A 370 -17.31 -6.80 -1.59
C ASP A 370 -17.00 -8.29 -1.40
N LEU A 371 -17.96 -9.12 -1.80
CA LEU A 371 -17.86 -10.58 -1.71
C LEU A 371 -17.35 -11.25 -2.99
N HIS A 372 -16.92 -10.50 -4.01
CA HIS A 372 -16.56 -11.05 -5.32
C HIS A 372 -15.68 -12.31 -5.28
N TYR A 373 -14.68 -12.37 -4.39
CA TYR A 373 -13.74 -13.48 -4.28
C TYR A 373 -14.27 -14.70 -3.52
N VAL A 374 -15.44 -14.58 -2.89
CA VAL A 374 -16.09 -15.63 -2.10
C VAL A 374 -17.49 -15.98 -2.62
N LEU A 375 -17.90 -15.48 -3.78
CA LEU A 375 -19.15 -15.90 -4.43
C LEU A 375 -18.93 -17.07 -5.39
N GLY A 376 -19.87 -18.03 -5.38
CA GLY A 376 -19.99 -19.08 -6.39
C GLY A 376 -20.81 -18.63 -7.60
N TYR A 377 -20.96 -19.51 -8.60
CA TYR A 377 -21.70 -19.25 -9.83
C TYR A 377 -23.17 -18.84 -9.62
N ASN A 378 -23.77 -19.29 -8.52
CA ASN A 378 -25.14 -18.97 -8.12
C ASN A 378 -25.25 -17.66 -7.32
N HIS A 379 -24.19 -16.85 -7.23
CA HIS A 379 -24.12 -15.64 -6.40
C HIS A 379 -24.35 -15.87 -4.90
N HIS A 380 -24.24 -17.12 -4.43
CA HIS A 380 -24.16 -17.43 -3.00
C HIS A 380 -22.70 -17.51 -2.57
N ILE A 381 -22.44 -17.18 -1.30
CA ILE A 381 -21.10 -17.37 -0.73
C ILE A 381 -20.74 -18.86 -0.81
N ILE A 382 -19.54 -19.18 -1.33
CA ILE A 382 -19.00 -20.54 -1.47
C ILE A 382 -19.02 -21.31 -0.14
N SER A 383 -19.05 -22.65 -0.18
CA SER A 383 -19.14 -23.49 1.03
C SER A 383 -17.91 -23.37 1.93
N ALA A 384 -18.03 -23.79 3.19
CA ALA A 384 -16.90 -23.87 4.11
C ALA A 384 -15.75 -24.73 3.55
N ASP A 385 -16.08 -25.87 2.92
CA ASP A 385 -15.09 -26.74 2.27
C ASP A 385 -14.33 -26.02 1.16
N GLU A 386 -15.02 -25.25 0.32
CA GLU A 386 -14.37 -24.50 -0.76
C GLU A 386 -13.51 -23.35 -0.20
N ILE A 387 -13.94 -22.69 0.87
CA ILE A 387 -13.14 -21.65 1.56
C ILE A 387 -11.84 -22.25 2.10
N ILE A 388 -11.93 -23.40 2.76
CA ILE A 388 -10.78 -24.13 3.28
C ILE A 388 -9.86 -24.55 2.13
N ASN A 389 -10.40 -25.20 1.09
CA ASN A 389 -9.62 -25.67 -0.05
C ASN A 389 -8.85 -24.54 -0.75
N ARG A 390 -9.52 -23.40 -1.02
CA ARG A 390 -8.86 -22.23 -1.63
C ARG A 390 -7.79 -21.62 -0.74
N THR A 391 -8.02 -21.60 0.58
CA THR A 391 -7.00 -21.13 1.54
C THR A 391 -5.77 -22.04 1.48
N PHE A 392 -5.96 -23.36 1.47
CA PHE A 392 -4.85 -24.32 1.38
C PHE A 392 -4.10 -24.23 0.05
N GLN A 393 -4.79 -24.02 -1.08
CA GLN A 393 -4.13 -23.82 -2.38
C GLN A 393 -3.09 -22.68 -2.36
N ILE A 394 -3.30 -21.68 -1.51
CA ILE A 394 -2.40 -20.54 -1.35
C ILE A 394 -1.31 -20.81 -0.29
N PHE A 395 -1.66 -21.48 0.82
CA PHE A 395 -0.84 -21.58 2.03
C PHE A 395 -0.35 -23.00 2.42
N SER A 396 -0.46 -24.01 1.55
CA SER A 396 -0.03 -25.39 1.87
C SER A 396 1.28 -25.80 1.16
N ARG A 397 2.13 -24.86 0.74
CA ARG A 397 3.33 -25.16 -0.06
C ARG A 397 4.58 -25.40 0.79
N PRO A 398 5.61 -26.12 0.29
CA PRO A 398 6.83 -26.45 1.04
C PRO A 398 7.57 -25.24 1.64
N ASN A 399 7.50 -24.08 0.97
CA ASN A 399 8.15 -22.85 1.41
C ASN A 399 7.18 -21.90 2.14
N ARG A 400 5.88 -22.24 2.22
CA ARG A 400 4.76 -21.35 2.60
C ARG A 400 3.75 -22.07 3.47
N HIS A 401 4.21 -22.74 4.52
CA HIS A 401 3.37 -23.60 5.34
C HIS A 401 2.81 -22.82 6.54
N ILE A 402 1.68 -22.14 6.34
CA ILE A 402 1.03 -21.32 7.39
C ILE A 402 0.07 -22.14 8.24
N THR A 403 -0.66 -23.06 7.62
CA THR A 403 -1.70 -23.89 8.25
C THR A 403 -1.75 -25.26 7.61
N ASP A 404 -2.16 -26.28 8.38
CA ASP A 404 -2.37 -27.65 7.89
C ASP A 404 -3.48 -28.37 8.66
N ILE A 405 -3.79 -29.59 8.24
CA ILE A 405 -4.67 -30.53 8.92
C ILE A 405 -3.80 -31.63 9.56
N ASP A 406 -3.83 -31.74 10.88
CA ASP A 406 -3.21 -32.82 11.64
C ASP A 406 -4.30 -33.66 12.31
N GLY A 407 -4.60 -34.81 11.71
CA GLY A 407 -5.72 -35.66 12.11
C GLY A 407 -7.07 -35.00 11.79
N ASP A 408 -7.90 -34.84 12.83
CA ASP A 408 -9.19 -34.16 12.77
C ASP A 408 -9.13 -32.68 13.20
N MET A 409 -7.92 -32.11 13.26
CA MET A 409 -7.66 -30.76 13.74
C MET A 409 -6.99 -29.90 12.69
N PHE A 410 -7.50 -28.68 12.48
CA PHE A 410 -6.75 -27.62 11.82
C PHE A 410 -5.71 -27.04 12.78
N VAL A 411 -4.50 -26.79 12.25
CA VAL A 411 -3.35 -26.25 12.99
C VAL A 411 -2.79 -25.04 12.24
N VAL A 412 -2.35 -24.02 12.97
CA VAL A 412 -1.67 -22.83 12.44
C VAL A 412 -0.23 -22.82 12.95
N TYR A 413 0.73 -22.83 12.03
CA TYR A 413 2.18 -22.80 12.33
C TYR A 413 2.72 -21.37 12.41
N ASN A 414 2.19 -20.47 11.57
CA ASN A 414 2.59 -19.06 11.57
C ASN A 414 1.40 -18.18 12.01
N LYS A 415 1.35 -17.93 13.32
CA LYS A 415 0.27 -17.17 13.96
C LYS A 415 0.27 -15.69 13.58
N GLU A 416 1.44 -15.12 13.30
CA GLU A 416 1.58 -13.71 12.93
C GLU A 416 0.91 -13.45 11.58
N VAL A 417 1.22 -14.30 10.59
CA VAL A 417 0.60 -14.23 9.26
C VAL A 417 -0.91 -14.49 9.35
N ALA A 418 -1.33 -15.53 10.08
CA ALA A 418 -2.75 -15.80 10.28
C ALA A 418 -3.50 -14.59 10.91
N GLN A 419 -2.88 -13.92 11.88
CA GLN A 419 -3.43 -12.72 12.51
C GLN A 419 -3.53 -11.55 11.53
N GLN A 420 -2.57 -11.37 10.62
CA GLN A 420 -2.64 -10.33 9.58
C GLN A 420 -3.88 -10.52 8.70
N TYR A 421 -4.13 -11.74 8.20
CA TYR A 421 -5.31 -12.03 7.37
C TYR A 421 -6.63 -11.87 8.12
N LYS A 422 -6.68 -12.20 9.42
CA LYS A 422 -7.83 -11.90 10.28
C LYS A 422 -8.05 -10.38 10.41
N ASN A 423 -6.97 -9.62 10.65
CA ASN A 423 -7.04 -8.18 10.86
C ASN A 423 -7.48 -7.40 9.61
N HIS A 424 -7.14 -7.86 8.41
CA HIS A 424 -7.53 -7.22 7.14
C HIS A 424 -9.04 -6.98 7.00
N THR A 425 -9.85 -7.81 7.65
CA THR A 425 -11.31 -7.76 7.57
C THR A 425 -11.98 -7.59 8.93
N ALA A 426 -11.21 -7.39 10.01
CA ALA A 426 -11.73 -7.31 11.38
C ALA A 426 -12.83 -6.25 11.55
N HIS A 427 -12.74 -5.12 10.85
CA HIS A 427 -13.73 -4.04 10.86
C HIS A 427 -15.13 -4.45 10.35
N PHE A 428 -15.26 -5.57 9.62
CA PHE A 428 -16.57 -6.13 9.27
C PHE A 428 -17.22 -6.91 10.43
N PHE A 429 -16.44 -7.26 11.44
CA PHE A 429 -16.81 -8.15 12.54
C PHE A 429 -16.79 -7.46 13.92
N GLU A 430 -16.44 -6.18 14.01
CA GLU A 430 -16.37 -5.41 15.28
C GLU A 430 -17.67 -5.41 16.11
N ASN A 431 -18.82 -5.70 15.50
CA ASN A 431 -20.13 -5.75 16.19
C ASN A 431 -20.61 -7.19 16.51
N LEU A 432 -19.77 -8.21 16.32
CA LEU A 432 -20.09 -9.62 16.63
C LEU A 432 -19.71 -10.04 18.06
N ASN A 433 -19.11 -9.13 18.85
CA ASN A 433 -18.66 -9.41 20.22
C ASN A 433 -19.61 -8.84 21.28
#